data_AF-A0A0B7A4F2-F1
#
_entry.id   AF-A0A0B7A4F2-F1
#
_cell.length_a   1.000
_cell.length_b   1.000
_cell.length_c   1.000
_cell.angle_alpha   90.00
_cell.angle_beta   90.00
_cell.angle_gamma   90.00
#
_symmetry.space_group_name_H-M   'P 1'
#
loop_
_entity.id
_entity.type
_entity.pdbx_description
1 polymer ?
#
loop_
_entity_poly.entity_id
_entity_poly.type
_entity_poly.pdbx_seq_one_letter_code
_entity_poly.pdbx_strand_id
1 'polypeptide(L)'
;MPTVEDDDFVDDQLESLLSFPAEVQEAIEQVLPSNDPLDRPDFNPVDYINTLFPTEQSLSNIDEVVGKIRQKIWRLDDEIRTVVRGQTNVGEEGRYALEEAQRAIQDLFSKIKDIKDKSEKSEEMVKEITRDIKQLDHAKRHLTASITTLNHLHMLVGGVDSLAALTRKRQYGEAANLLQGVLNVLEHFEKYMEIPQIKQLSDRVKQIQAELGAQIIADYEEAFQGAGAKYGPSNQKQLHDACFVVNTLDPKIKRDLLGWFVKLQLSEYVVLFAEDQDASWLDKIDRRYAWIKRALVDFEEKFGHLFPPDWEVSEMICVEFCHNTRKELSKIMLKRRHEIDVKLLLFAIQRTGNFETLIAKRFTGVTMQKQPPVNPTPVLPSQPVQSQIQITHLNSLPLILLNRQRRAKSILTQRVLQKCLLLLLELFPNVLSLTSTFILRARTEIWQSLSTVS
;
A
#
# COMPACT_ATOMS: atom_id res chain seq x y z
N MET A 1 56.92 -91.55 35.03
CA MET A 1 57.80 -91.02 36.10
C MET A 1 58.99 -90.41 35.38
N PRO A 2 59.23 -89.09 35.43
CA PRO A 2 59.21 -88.15 36.58
C PRO A 2 58.10 -87.07 36.48
N THR A 3 57.41 -86.60 37.55
CA THR A 3 57.63 -85.50 38.55
C THR A 3 57.63 -84.08 37.95
N VAL A 4 56.51 -83.32 37.98
CA VAL A 4 56.05 -82.31 38.98
C VAL A 4 56.96 -81.08 39.06
N GLU A 5 56.61 -80.04 38.29
CA GLU A 5 56.93 -78.60 38.47
C GLU A 5 55.83 -77.78 37.74
N ASP A 6 54.69 -77.51 38.39
CA ASP A 6 53.60 -76.69 37.79
C ASP A 6 52.91 -75.74 38.80
N ASP A 7 53.39 -75.63 40.05
CA ASP A 7 52.69 -74.86 41.11
C ASP A 7 53.16 -73.40 41.25
N ASP A 8 54.37 -73.04 40.79
CA ASP A 8 54.94 -71.70 41.02
C ASP A 8 54.50 -70.62 39.99
N PHE A 9 53.84 -70.99 38.88
CA PHE A 9 53.49 -70.03 37.82
C PHE A 9 52.13 -69.34 38.03
N VAL A 10 51.33 -69.79 38.99
CA VAL A 10 49.94 -69.32 39.20
C VAL A 10 49.87 -68.17 40.22
N ASP A 11 50.80 -68.09 41.17
CA ASP A 11 50.76 -67.11 42.28
C ASP A 11 51.14 -65.69 41.84
N ASP A 12 52.22 -65.51 41.07
CA ASP A 12 52.67 -64.19 40.57
C ASP A 12 51.63 -63.51 39.67
N GLN A 13 50.81 -64.30 38.96
CA GLN A 13 49.79 -63.77 38.06
C GLN A 13 48.54 -63.29 38.81
N LEU A 14 48.25 -63.88 39.98
CA LEU A 14 47.12 -63.52 40.84
C LEU A 14 47.41 -62.27 41.67
N GLU A 15 48.64 -62.08 42.16
CA GLU A 15 49.05 -60.86 42.87
C GLU A 15 48.97 -59.61 41.96
N SER A 16 49.30 -59.74 40.67
CA SER A 16 49.18 -58.63 39.73
C SER A 16 47.74 -58.22 39.42
N LEU A 17 46.78 -59.13 39.58
CA LEU A 17 45.34 -58.89 39.35
C LEU A 17 44.63 -58.23 40.54
N LEU A 18 45.28 -58.14 41.71
CA LEU A 18 44.70 -57.58 42.94
C LEU A 18 45.25 -56.17 43.29
N SER A 19 46.19 -55.63 42.51
CA SER A 19 46.75 -54.29 42.69
C SER A 19 45.99 -53.25 41.86
N PHE A 20 45.04 -52.53 42.48
CA PHE A 20 44.32 -51.45 41.80
C PHE A 20 45.13 -50.14 41.76
N PRO A 21 44.94 -49.29 40.74
CA PRO A 21 45.50 -47.93 40.71
C PRO A 21 45.05 -47.11 41.93
N ALA A 22 45.91 -46.21 42.42
CA ALA A 22 45.68 -45.46 43.66
C ALA A 22 44.33 -44.71 43.70
N GLU A 23 43.88 -44.17 42.58
CA GLU A 23 42.58 -43.48 42.45
C GLU A 23 41.39 -44.42 42.66
N VAL A 24 41.51 -45.68 42.23
CA VAL A 24 40.47 -46.71 42.38
C VAL A 24 40.45 -47.22 43.81
N GLN A 25 41.62 -47.38 44.43
CA GLN A 25 41.73 -47.78 45.84
C GLN A 25 41.08 -46.73 46.76
N GLU A 26 41.35 -45.44 46.52
CA GLU A 26 40.79 -44.32 47.29
C GLU A 26 39.26 -44.22 47.11
N ALA A 27 38.75 -44.46 45.89
CA ALA A 27 37.32 -44.50 45.62
C ALA A 27 36.63 -45.70 46.30
N ILE A 28 37.27 -46.87 46.32
CA ILE A 28 36.74 -48.06 47.01
C ILE A 28 36.67 -47.81 48.51
N GLU A 29 37.70 -47.20 49.10
CA GLU A 29 37.77 -46.90 50.55
C GLU A 29 36.73 -45.84 50.99
N GLN A 30 36.36 -44.91 50.10
CA GLN A 30 35.27 -43.96 50.35
C GLN A 30 33.87 -44.58 50.28
N VAL A 31 33.65 -45.56 49.38
CA VAL A 31 32.33 -46.17 49.14
C VAL A 31 32.07 -47.35 50.08
N LEU A 32 33.13 -48.05 50.51
CA LEU A 32 33.09 -49.21 51.42
C LEU A 32 34.10 -49.01 52.56
N PRO A 33 33.77 -48.21 53.58
CA PRO A 33 34.65 -48.05 54.74
C PRO A 33 34.65 -49.35 55.56
N SER A 34 35.74 -50.13 55.45
CA SER A 34 35.94 -51.31 56.30
C SER A 34 36.86 -50.99 57.48
N ASN A 35 36.41 -51.35 58.68
CA ASN A 35 37.23 -51.32 59.90
C ASN A 35 37.81 -52.70 60.23
N ASP A 36 37.69 -53.68 59.33
CA ASP A 36 38.21 -55.02 59.53
C ASP A 36 39.73 -55.02 59.33
N PRO A 37 40.53 -55.42 60.33
CA PRO A 37 41.98 -55.53 60.16
C PRO A 37 42.39 -56.49 59.03
N LEU A 38 41.53 -57.43 58.63
CA LEU A 38 41.76 -58.34 57.50
C LEU A 38 41.71 -57.66 56.12
N ASP A 39 41.06 -56.50 56.01
CA ASP A 39 40.88 -55.79 54.73
C ASP A 39 42.00 -54.78 54.46
N ARG A 40 42.98 -54.67 55.37
CA ARG A 40 44.10 -53.74 55.25
C ARG A 40 45.16 -54.27 54.27
N PRO A 41 45.71 -53.41 53.40
CA PRO A 41 46.72 -53.84 52.42
C PRO A 41 48.04 -54.28 53.07
N ASP A 42 48.31 -53.86 54.31
CA ASP A 42 49.48 -54.20 55.13
C ASP A 42 49.19 -55.33 56.14
N PHE A 43 48.19 -56.17 55.90
CA PHE A 43 47.79 -57.22 56.84
C PHE A 43 48.94 -58.20 57.15
N ASN A 44 49.41 -58.19 58.40
CA ASN A 44 50.39 -59.16 58.89
C ASN A 44 49.68 -60.28 59.67
N PRO A 45 49.64 -61.52 59.14
CA PRO A 45 48.96 -62.64 59.80
C PRO A 45 49.60 -63.01 61.13
N VAL A 46 50.91 -62.81 61.29
CA VAL A 46 51.64 -63.14 62.53
C VAL A 46 51.25 -62.18 63.64
N ASP A 47 51.22 -60.88 63.34
CA ASP A 47 50.79 -59.85 64.31
C ASP A 47 49.32 -60.03 64.68
N TYR A 48 48.46 -60.34 63.70
CA TYR A 48 47.05 -60.61 63.95
C TYR A 48 46.84 -61.83 64.85
N ILE A 49 47.52 -62.95 64.60
CA ILE A 49 47.47 -64.14 65.46
C ILE A 49 47.99 -63.80 66.86
N ASN A 50 49.07 -63.02 66.96
CA ASN A 50 49.63 -62.59 68.26
C ASN A 50 48.69 -61.63 69.01
N THR A 51 47.84 -60.84 68.32
CA THR A 51 46.79 -60.04 68.97
C THR A 51 45.62 -60.90 69.47
N LEU A 52 45.31 -62.00 68.78
CA LEU A 52 44.27 -62.95 69.19
C LEU A 52 44.73 -63.86 70.35
N PHE A 53 46.02 -64.20 70.39
CA PHE A 53 46.64 -65.04 71.42
C PHE A 53 47.90 -64.39 72.02
N PRO A 54 47.78 -63.34 72.86
CA PRO A 54 48.93 -62.59 73.38
C PRO A 54 49.79 -63.36 74.39
N THR A 55 49.26 -64.41 75.02
CA THR A 55 49.94 -65.21 76.05
C THR A 55 49.61 -66.69 75.89
N GLU A 56 50.47 -67.59 76.37
CA GLU A 56 50.25 -69.05 76.29
C GLU A 56 48.94 -69.51 76.95
N GLN A 57 48.43 -68.78 77.95
CA GLN A 57 47.14 -69.06 78.59
C GLN A 57 45.93 -68.80 77.67
N SER A 58 46.06 -67.90 76.68
CA SER A 58 45.01 -67.57 75.72
C SER A 58 44.71 -68.71 74.73
N LEU A 59 45.66 -69.65 74.56
CA LEU A 59 45.52 -70.82 73.71
C LEU A 59 44.43 -71.80 74.18
N SER A 60 43.95 -71.68 75.44
CA SER A 60 42.82 -72.48 75.92
C SER A 60 41.51 -72.19 75.16
N ASN A 61 41.40 -71.00 74.56
CA ASN A 61 40.18 -70.56 73.85
C ASN A 61 40.29 -70.74 72.33
N ILE A 62 41.27 -71.51 71.87
CA ILE A 62 41.56 -71.69 70.45
C ILE A 62 40.36 -72.24 69.67
N ASP A 63 39.65 -73.23 70.23
CA ASP A 63 38.48 -73.84 69.57
C ASP A 63 37.31 -72.85 69.41
N GLU A 64 37.13 -71.92 70.34
CA GLU A 64 36.08 -70.88 70.26
C GLU A 64 36.42 -69.84 69.19
N VAL A 65 37.67 -69.40 69.12
CA VAL A 65 38.15 -68.45 68.09
C VAL A 65 38.11 -69.10 66.71
N VAL A 66 38.57 -70.35 66.58
CA VAL A 66 38.47 -71.13 65.34
C VAL A 66 37.00 -71.30 64.93
N GLY A 67 36.10 -71.55 65.88
CA GLY A 67 34.65 -71.62 65.62
C GLY A 67 34.07 -70.31 65.09
N LYS A 68 34.43 -69.17 65.67
CA LYS A 68 34.02 -67.84 65.20
C LYS A 68 34.55 -67.52 63.81
N ILE A 69 35.83 -67.83 63.54
CA ILE A 69 36.44 -67.65 62.22
C ILE A 69 35.73 -68.55 61.19
N ARG A 70 35.48 -69.83 61.51
CA ARG A 70 34.72 -70.74 60.63
C ARG A 70 33.31 -70.24 60.34
N GLN A 71 32.63 -69.68 61.33
CA GLN A 71 31.30 -69.09 61.14
C GLN A 71 31.35 -67.81 60.28
N LYS A 72 32.41 -67.01 60.43
CA LYS A 72 32.64 -65.81 59.61
C LYS A 72 32.94 -66.17 58.16
N ILE A 73 33.77 -67.20 57.94
CA ILE A 73 34.03 -67.78 56.60
C ILE A 73 32.71 -68.25 55.98
N TRP A 74 31.90 -69.02 56.73
CA TRP A 74 30.64 -69.54 56.20
C TRP A 74 29.65 -68.43 55.83
N ARG A 75 29.58 -67.36 56.62
CA ARG A 75 28.74 -66.19 56.33
C ARG A 75 29.25 -65.43 55.10
N LEU A 76 30.56 -65.19 55.01
CA LEU A 76 31.18 -64.56 53.84
C LEU A 76 30.93 -65.39 52.58
N ASP A 77 31.09 -66.71 52.64
CA ASP A 77 30.81 -67.59 51.50
C ASP A 77 29.34 -67.51 51.04
N ASP A 78 28.39 -67.41 51.97
CA ASP A 78 26.97 -67.26 51.64
C ASP A 78 26.62 -65.87 51.05
N GLU A 79 27.22 -64.82 51.61
CA GLU A 79 27.11 -63.44 51.10
C GLU A 79 27.74 -63.33 49.69
N ILE A 80 28.95 -63.84 49.50
CA ILE A 80 29.63 -63.91 48.20
C ILE A 80 28.77 -64.68 47.20
N ARG A 81 28.25 -65.85 47.59
CA ARG A 81 27.38 -66.65 46.71
C ARG A 81 26.13 -65.88 46.29
N THR A 82 25.53 -65.12 47.21
CA THR A 82 24.35 -64.31 46.94
C THR A 82 24.66 -63.14 45.99
N VAL A 83 25.75 -62.42 46.24
CA VAL A 83 26.19 -61.28 45.41
C VAL A 83 26.61 -61.73 44.02
N VAL A 84 27.38 -62.81 43.88
CA VAL A 84 27.83 -63.34 42.58
C VAL A 84 26.65 -63.80 41.74
N ARG A 85 25.65 -64.46 42.36
CA ARG A 85 24.41 -64.83 41.66
C ARG A 85 23.57 -63.60 41.28
N GLY A 86 23.49 -62.60 42.15
CA GLY A 86 22.80 -61.34 41.87
C GLY A 86 23.44 -60.53 40.74
N GLN A 87 24.78 -60.44 40.70
CA GLN A 87 25.51 -59.74 39.64
C GLN A 87 25.35 -60.39 38.26
N THR A 88 25.28 -61.72 38.20
CA THR A 88 25.13 -62.43 36.92
C THR A 88 23.81 -62.04 36.23
N ASN A 89 22.72 -61.95 36.99
CA ASN A 89 21.41 -61.55 36.46
C ASN A 89 21.37 -60.06 36.10
N VAL A 90 21.90 -59.18 36.96
CA VAL A 90 21.89 -57.72 36.72
C VAL A 90 22.78 -57.32 35.54
N GLY A 91 23.90 -58.04 35.32
CA GLY A 91 24.78 -57.82 34.19
C GLY A 91 24.15 -58.19 32.84
N GLU A 92 23.41 -59.31 32.78
CA GLU A 92 22.66 -59.68 31.59
C GLU A 92 21.49 -58.72 31.33
N GLU A 93 20.74 -58.35 32.36
CA GLU A 93 19.61 -57.41 32.25
C GLU A 93 20.08 -56.01 31.82
N GLY A 94 21.22 -55.55 32.35
CA GLY A 94 21.87 -54.30 31.93
C GLY A 94 22.36 -54.33 30.48
N ARG A 95 22.93 -55.45 30.01
CA ARG A 95 23.30 -55.63 28.59
C ARG A 95 22.07 -55.61 27.68
N TYR A 96 21.00 -56.28 28.07
CA TYR A 96 19.74 -56.28 27.33
C TYR A 96 19.14 -54.86 27.24
N ALA A 97 19.08 -54.13 28.35
CA ALA A 97 18.60 -52.76 28.37
C ALA A 97 19.46 -51.82 27.50
N LEU A 98 20.78 -52.01 27.48
CA LEU A 98 21.70 -51.24 26.64
C LEU A 98 21.52 -51.55 25.16
N GLU A 99 21.40 -52.82 24.78
CA GLU A 99 21.11 -53.21 23.39
C GLU A 99 19.75 -52.69 22.92
N GLU A 100 18.74 -52.72 23.78
CA GLU A 100 17.42 -52.18 23.48
C GLU A 100 17.45 -50.65 23.30
N ALA A 101 18.14 -49.94 24.19
CA ALA A 101 18.36 -48.50 24.05
C ALA A 101 19.13 -48.16 22.75
N GLN A 102 20.17 -48.94 22.41
CA GLN A 102 20.94 -48.76 21.18
C GLN A 102 20.07 -48.98 19.93
N ARG A 103 19.21 -50.00 19.92
CA ARG A 103 18.22 -50.22 18.84
C ARG A 103 17.23 -49.07 18.75
N ALA A 104 16.69 -48.60 19.87
CA ALA A 104 15.73 -47.49 19.89
C ALA A 104 16.35 -46.19 19.37
N ILE A 105 17.63 -45.93 19.70
CA ILE A 105 18.39 -44.78 19.18
C ILE A 105 18.60 -44.91 17.67
N GLN A 106 18.96 -46.10 17.16
CA GLN A 106 19.10 -46.34 15.73
C GLN A 106 17.79 -46.13 14.97
N ASP A 107 16.67 -46.62 15.52
CA ASP A 107 15.35 -46.40 14.94
C ASP A 107 14.95 -44.92 14.96
N LEU A 108 15.30 -44.19 16.03
CA LEU A 108 15.10 -42.74 16.11
C LEU A 108 15.91 -41.99 15.06
N PHE A 109 17.19 -42.33 14.86
CA PHE A 109 18.01 -41.72 13.80
C PHE A 109 17.45 -42.00 12.41
N SER A 110 16.95 -43.22 12.17
CA SER A 110 16.25 -43.53 10.92
C SER A 110 15.01 -42.66 10.73
N LYS A 111 14.17 -42.54 11.77
CA LYS A 111 12.97 -41.70 11.72
C LYS A 111 13.28 -40.22 11.52
N ILE A 112 14.31 -39.69 12.18
CA ILE A 112 14.76 -38.31 12.00
C ILE A 112 15.25 -38.07 10.57
N LYS A 113 16.00 -39.02 10.01
CA LYS A 113 16.46 -38.95 8.62
C LYS A 113 15.28 -38.97 7.66
N ASP A 114 14.31 -39.85 7.85
CA ASP A 114 13.10 -39.92 7.03
C ASP A 114 12.27 -38.63 7.12
N ILE A 115 12.15 -38.04 8.31
CA ILE A 115 11.46 -36.75 8.49
C ILE A 115 12.22 -35.65 7.75
N LYS A 116 13.55 -35.58 7.88
CA LYS A 116 14.37 -34.59 7.19
C LYS A 116 14.21 -34.69 5.66
N ASP A 117 14.31 -35.90 5.10
CA ASP A 117 14.18 -36.14 3.67
C ASP A 117 12.77 -35.80 3.17
N LYS A 118 11.73 -36.09 3.96
CA LYS A 118 10.34 -35.70 3.64
C LYS A 118 10.14 -34.18 3.74
N SER A 119 10.73 -33.52 4.73
CA SER A 119 10.66 -32.07 4.90
C SER A 119 11.35 -31.34 3.75
N GLU A 120 12.51 -31.81 3.30
CA GLU A 120 13.24 -31.23 2.16
C GLU A 120 12.44 -31.37 0.86
N LYS A 121 11.90 -32.56 0.59
CA LYS A 121 10.97 -32.77 -0.55
C LYS A 121 9.71 -31.91 -0.46
N SER A 122 9.16 -31.74 0.75
CA SER A 122 7.99 -30.88 0.96
C SER A 122 8.33 -29.40 0.76
N GLU A 123 9.52 -28.95 1.14
CA GLU A 123 9.97 -27.58 0.91
C GLU A 123 10.15 -27.30 -0.58
N GLU A 124 10.80 -28.22 -1.31
CA GLU A 124 10.95 -28.13 -2.76
C GLU A 124 9.59 -28.07 -3.47
N MET A 125 8.67 -28.98 -3.12
CA MET A 125 7.31 -28.97 -3.66
C MET A 125 6.58 -27.64 -3.42
N VAL A 126 6.70 -27.06 -2.22
CA VAL A 126 6.08 -25.75 -1.91
C VAL A 126 6.75 -24.62 -2.69
N LYS A 127 8.08 -24.65 -2.88
CA LYS A 127 8.79 -23.68 -3.73
C LYS A 127 8.30 -23.72 -5.17
N GLU A 128 8.08 -24.91 -5.73
CA GLU A 128 7.52 -25.05 -7.07
C GLU A 128 6.09 -24.52 -7.16
N ILE A 129 5.22 -24.90 -6.21
CA ILE A 129 3.84 -24.41 -6.16
C ILE A 129 3.81 -22.88 -6.08
N THR A 130 4.66 -22.27 -5.25
CA THR A 130 4.69 -20.81 -5.10
C THR A 130 5.27 -20.11 -6.33
N ARG A 131 6.21 -20.73 -7.05
CA ARG A 131 6.69 -20.25 -8.36
C ARG A 131 5.55 -20.24 -9.38
N ASP A 132 4.79 -21.32 -9.48
CA ASP A 132 3.72 -21.46 -10.46
C ASP A 132 2.56 -20.50 -10.15
N ILE A 133 2.24 -20.29 -8.87
CA ILE A 133 1.27 -19.26 -8.43
C ILE A 133 1.72 -17.87 -8.86
N LYS A 134 3.01 -17.52 -8.72
CA LYS A 134 3.52 -16.23 -9.18
C LYS A 134 3.40 -16.07 -10.69
N GLN A 135 3.77 -17.11 -11.46
CA GLN A 135 3.61 -17.08 -12.92
C GLN A 135 2.15 -16.90 -13.33
N LEU A 136 1.22 -17.58 -12.66
CA LEU A 136 -0.22 -17.40 -12.89
C LEU A 136 -0.69 -15.98 -12.57
N ASP A 137 -0.18 -15.37 -11.50
CA ASP A 137 -0.52 -14.00 -11.12
C ASP A 137 0.00 -12.99 -12.16
N HIS A 138 1.23 -13.18 -12.66
CA HIS A 138 1.76 -12.40 -13.78
C HIS A 138 0.88 -12.54 -15.02
N ALA A 139 0.55 -13.78 -15.43
CA ALA A 139 -0.30 -14.04 -16.58
C ALA A 139 -1.68 -13.37 -16.41
N LYS A 140 -2.31 -13.50 -15.24
CA LYS A 140 -3.58 -12.85 -14.93
C LYS A 140 -3.49 -11.33 -15.02
N ARG A 141 -2.44 -10.73 -14.47
CA ARG A 141 -2.22 -9.28 -14.52
C ARG A 141 -2.04 -8.80 -15.94
N HIS A 142 -1.21 -9.47 -16.74
CA HIS A 142 -1.00 -9.15 -18.14
C HIS A 142 -2.29 -9.29 -18.96
N LEU A 143 -3.03 -10.39 -18.80
CA LEU A 143 -4.30 -10.59 -19.48
C LEU A 143 -5.32 -9.52 -19.11
N THR A 144 -5.42 -9.16 -17.82
CA THR A 144 -6.34 -8.10 -17.37
C THR A 144 -5.96 -6.76 -18.00
N ALA A 145 -4.66 -6.41 -18.00
CA ALA A 145 -4.17 -5.18 -18.62
C ALA A 145 -4.45 -5.15 -20.13
N SER A 146 -4.24 -6.26 -20.84
CA SER A 146 -4.52 -6.38 -22.27
C SER A 146 -6.02 -6.23 -22.57
N ILE A 147 -6.89 -6.88 -21.80
CA ILE A 147 -8.35 -6.77 -21.96
C ILE A 147 -8.81 -5.33 -21.70
N THR A 148 -8.33 -4.69 -20.63
CA THR A 148 -8.68 -3.29 -20.33
C THR A 148 -8.20 -2.36 -21.45
N THR A 149 -6.98 -2.53 -21.94
CA THR A 149 -6.43 -1.72 -23.05
C THR A 149 -7.24 -1.91 -24.32
N LEU A 150 -7.62 -3.15 -24.66
CA LEU A 150 -8.44 -3.43 -25.82
C LEU A 150 -9.85 -2.84 -25.71
N ASN A 151 -10.48 -2.93 -24.53
CA ASN A 151 -11.78 -2.31 -24.27
C ASN A 151 -11.71 -0.79 -24.40
N HIS A 152 -10.67 -0.16 -23.85
CA HIS A 152 -10.44 1.28 -24.00
C HIS A 152 -10.20 1.66 -25.46
N LEU A 153 -9.49 0.85 -26.23
CA LEU A 153 -9.29 1.10 -27.66
C LEU A 153 -10.62 1.01 -28.43
N HIS A 154 -11.43 0.00 -28.15
CA HIS A 154 -12.77 -0.13 -28.72
C HIS A 154 -13.66 1.08 -28.38
N MET A 155 -13.65 1.52 -27.11
CA MET A 155 -14.33 2.73 -26.67
C MET A 155 -13.82 3.98 -27.39
N LEU A 156 -12.51 4.10 -27.63
CA LEU A 156 -11.92 5.25 -28.30
C LEU A 156 -12.32 5.30 -29.78
N VAL A 157 -12.26 4.18 -30.49
CA VAL A 157 -12.65 4.09 -31.90
C VAL A 157 -14.15 4.39 -32.06
N GLY A 158 -15.00 3.68 -31.32
CA GLY A 158 -16.45 3.90 -31.38
C GLY A 158 -16.86 5.28 -30.86
N GLY A 159 -16.13 5.82 -29.87
CA GLY A 159 -16.34 7.15 -29.32
C GLY A 159 -16.02 8.25 -30.32
N VAL A 160 -14.93 8.13 -31.09
CA VAL A 160 -14.59 9.09 -32.15
C VAL A 160 -15.63 9.11 -33.26
N ASP A 161 -16.07 7.94 -33.73
CA ASP A 161 -17.10 7.85 -34.77
C ASP A 161 -18.45 8.41 -34.28
N SER A 162 -18.84 8.09 -33.04
CA SER A 162 -20.05 8.62 -32.43
C SER A 162 -19.97 10.13 -32.21
N LEU A 163 -18.83 10.64 -31.77
CA LEU A 163 -18.61 12.08 -31.56
C LEU A 163 -18.67 12.85 -32.89
N ALA A 164 -18.11 12.30 -33.97
CA ALA A 164 -18.24 12.87 -35.30
C ALA A 164 -19.71 12.93 -35.76
N ALA A 165 -20.50 11.89 -35.48
CA ALA A 165 -21.93 11.88 -35.78
C ALA A 165 -22.73 12.92 -34.97
N LEU A 166 -22.46 13.04 -33.66
CA LEU A 166 -23.10 14.02 -32.78
C LEU A 166 -22.75 15.47 -33.17
N THR A 167 -21.50 15.71 -33.57
CA THR A 167 -21.00 17.00 -34.08
C THR A 167 -21.80 17.43 -35.31
N ARG A 168 -21.97 16.52 -36.29
CA ARG A 168 -22.78 16.78 -37.50
C ARG A 168 -24.25 17.07 -37.20
N LYS A 169 -24.82 16.42 -36.19
CA LYS A 169 -26.22 16.63 -35.75
C LYS A 169 -26.40 17.84 -34.83
N ARG A 170 -25.31 18.51 -34.44
CA ARG A 170 -25.29 19.63 -33.47
C ARG A 170 -25.87 19.27 -32.09
N GLN A 171 -25.74 18.01 -31.66
CA GLN A 171 -26.22 17.54 -30.35
C GLN A 171 -25.16 17.78 -29.26
N TYR A 172 -24.98 19.05 -28.87
CA TYR A 172 -23.87 19.45 -27.99
C TYR A 172 -23.91 18.84 -26.58
N GLY A 173 -25.10 18.62 -26.00
CA GLY A 173 -25.21 18.08 -24.64
C GLY A 173 -24.66 16.65 -24.52
N GLU A 174 -24.98 15.80 -25.49
CA GLU A 174 -24.43 14.43 -25.57
C GLU A 174 -22.95 14.46 -25.99
N ALA A 175 -22.59 15.37 -26.91
CA ALA A 175 -21.22 15.52 -27.37
C ALA A 175 -20.26 15.91 -26.25
N ALA A 176 -20.67 16.76 -25.30
CA ALA A 176 -19.84 17.15 -24.15
C ALA A 176 -19.47 15.95 -23.28
N ASN A 177 -20.46 15.14 -22.91
CA ASN A 177 -20.25 13.95 -22.08
C ASN A 177 -19.37 12.92 -22.79
N LEU A 178 -19.63 12.69 -24.08
CA LEU A 178 -18.85 11.74 -24.86
C LEU A 178 -17.41 12.23 -25.09
N LEU A 179 -17.23 13.52 -25.39
CA LEU A 179 -15.91 14.13 -25.57
C LEU A 179 -15.09 14.01 -24.29
N GLN A 180 -15.68 14.29 -23.12
CA GLN A 180 -14.98 14.11 -21.84
C GLN A 180 -14.54 12.66 -21.61
N GLY A 181 -15.42 11.68 -21.89
CA GLY A 181 -15.08 10.26 -21.80
C GLY A 181 -13.95 9.86 -22.77
N VAL A 182 -14.01 10.34 -24.02
CA VAL A 182 -12.99 10.11 -25.04
C VAL A 182 -11.65 10.70 -24.64
N LEU A 183 -11.62 11.92 -24.08
CA LEU A 183 -10.39 12.55 -23.60
C LEU A 183 -9.77 11.79 -22.43
N ASN A 184 -10.58 11.36 -21.46
CA ASN A 184 -10.10 10.55 -20.35
C ASN A 184 -9.50 9.21 -20.83
N VAL A 185 -10.12 8.56 -21.81
CA VAL A 185 -9.58 7.34 -22.41
C VAL A 185 -8.28 7.63 -23.18
N LEU A 186 -8.20 8.75 -23.90
CA LEU A 186 -7.03 9.16 -24.67
C LEU A 186 -5.81 9.42 -23.77
N GLU A 187 -6.01 9.93 -22.55
CA GLU A 187 -4.94 10.10 -21.54
C GLU A 187 -4.25 8.77 -21.20
N HIS A 188 -5.02 7.68 -21.09
CA HIS A 188 -4.47 6.34 -20.88
C HIS A 188 -3.62 5.85 -22.07
N PHE A 189 -3.81 6.44 -23.26
CA PHE A 189 -3.11 6.10 -24.49
C PHE A 189 -1.88 6.98 -24.80
N GLU A 190 -1.56 7.97 -23.97
CA GLU A 190 -0.39 8.84 -24.19
C GLU A 190 0.92 8.06 -24.33
N LYS A 191 1.08 6.98 -23.55
CA LYS A 191 2.26 6.09 -23.61
C LYS A 191 2.36 5.26 -24.89
N TYR A 192 1.29 5.20 -25.67
CA TYR A 192 1.21 4.40 -26.90
C TYR A 192 1.16 5.28 -28.16
N MET A 193 1.50 6.58 -28.05
CA MET A 193 1.49 7.54 -29.17
C MET A 193 2.51 7.22 -30.28
N GLU A 194 3.47 6.34 -30.02
CA GLU A 194 4.39 5.82 -31.04
C GLU A 194 3.67 4.94 -32.07
N ILE A 195 2.51 4.36 -31.71
CA ILE A 195 1.71 3.53 -32.60
C ILE A 195 0.95 4.44 -33.58
N PRO A 196 1.20 4.36 -34.90
CA PRO A 196 0.61 5.28 -35.88
C PRO A 196 -0.91 5.35 -35.86
N GLN A 197 -1.58 4.22 -35.62
CA GLN A 197 -3.05 4.13 -35.61
C GLN A 197 -3.64 4.88 -34.40
N ILE A 198 -3.00 4.80 -33.24
CA ILE A 198 -3.42 5.53 -32.03
C ILE A 198 -3.19 7.02 -32.22
N LYS A 199 -2.05 7.40 -32.81
CA LYS A 199 -1.76 8.78 -33.16
C LYS A 199 -2.81 9.35 -34.13
N GLN A 200 -3.16 8.63 -35.19
CA GLN A 200 -4.23 9.03 -36.11
C GLN A 200 -5.58 9.23 -35.41
N LEU A 201 -5.90 8.37 -34.44
CA LEU A 201 -7.14 8.48 -33.67
C LEU A 201 -7.11 9.72 -32.76
N SER A 202 -5.97 10.02 -32.13
CA SER A 202 -5.76 11.24 -31.36
C SER A 202 -5.86 12.50 -32.24
N ASP A 203 -5.25 12.49 -33.42
CA ASP A 203 -5.32 13.60 -34.37
C ASP A 203 -6.77 13.83 -34.86
N ARG A 204 -7.55 12.76 -35.07
CA ARG A 204 -8.98 12.86 -35.35
C ARG A 204 -9.77 13.48 -34.20
N VAL A 205 -9.50 13.11 -32.94
CA VAL A 205 -10.14 13.76 -31.77
C VAL A 205 -9.84 15.26 -31.77
N LYS A 206 -8.57 15.66 -31.96
CA LYS A 206 -8.18 17.07 -32.02
C LYS A 206 -8.85 17.82 -33.16
N GLN A 207 -9.00 17.18 -34.32
CA GLN A 207 -9.72 17.75 -35.45
C GLN A 207 -11.20 17.99 -35.09
N ILE A 208 -11.87 17.02 -34.46
CA ILE A 208 -13.25 17.16 -34.01
C ILE A 208 -13.37 18.26 -32.94
N GLN A 209 -12.41 18.38 -32.02
CA GLN A 209 -12.38 19.47 -31.03
C GLN A 209 -12.30 20.85 -31.70
N ALA A 210 -11.44 21.00 -32.70
CA ALA A 210 -11.31 22.24 -33.47
C ALA A 210 -12.58 22.54 -34.29
N GLU A 211 -13.17 21.52 -34.91
CA GLU A 211 -14.44 21.63 -35.64
C GLU A 211 -15.58 22.06 -34.71
N LEU A 212 -15.76 21.40 -33.56
CA LEU A 212 -16.75 21.76 -32.54
C LEU A 212 -16.55 23.20 -32.06
N GLY A 213 -15.31 23.61 -31.78
CA GLY A 213 -15.02 24.98 -31.35
C GLY A 213 -15.44 26.03 -32.38
N ALA A 214 -15.06 25.84 -33.65
CA ALA A 214 -15.42 26.74 -34.73
C ALA A 214 -16.94 26.74 -35.00
N GLN A 215 -17.55 25.55 -34.96
CA GLN A 215 -18.98 25.36 -35.17
C GLN A 215 -19.82 26.02 -34.08
N ILE A 216 -19.41 25.92 -32.81
CA ILE A 216 -20.11 26.59 -31.70
C ILE A 216 -19.99 28.11 -31.86
N ILE A 217 -18.81 28.64 -32.16
CA ILE A 217 -18.65 30.09 -32.39
C ILE A 217 -19.57 30.56 -33.52
N ALA A 218 -19.60 29.85 -34.65
CA ALA A 218 -20.49 30.18 -35.77
C ALA A 218 -21.98 30.14 -35.40
N ASP A 219 -22.40 29.15 -34.59
CA ASP A 219 -23.79 29.05 -34.14
C ASP A 219 -24.19 30.19 -33.22
N TYR A 220 -23.27 30.64 -32.35
CA TYR A 220 -23.47 31.84 -31.56
C TYR A 220 -23.53 33.09 -32.44
N GLU A 221 -22.65 33.23 -33.43
CA GLU A 221 -22.70 34.35 -34.36
C GLU A 221 -24.02 34.41 -35.13
N GLU A 222 -24.47 33.28 -35.68
CA GLU A 222 -25.75 33.19 -36.40
C GLU A 222 -26.95 33.50 -35.51
N ALA A 223 -26.96 32.97 -34.28
CA ALA A 223 -28.05 33.17 -33.33
C ALA A 223 -28.22 34.64 -32.90
N PHE A 224 -27.13 35.42 -32.87
CA PHE A 224 -27.14 36.79 -32.38
C PHE A 224 -26.99 37.86 -33.47
N GLN A 225 -26.66 37.50 -34.72
CA GLN A 225 -26.61 38.42 -35.87
C GLN A 225 -27.74 38.19 -36.89
N GLY A 226 -28.51 37.10 -36.78
CA GLY A 226 -29.62 36.79 -37.68
C GLY A 226 -30.85 37.70 -37.52
N ALA A 227 -31.78 37.61 -38.48
CA ALA A 227 -33.01 38.42 -38.51
C ALA A 227 -33.92 38.27 -37.26
N GLY A 228 -33.73 37.20 -36.48
CA GLY A 228 -34.41 36.92 -35.21
C GLY A 228 -33.71 37.44 -33.94
N ALA A 229 -32.51 38.02 -34.03
CA ALA A 229 -31.69 38.41 -32.88
C ALA A 229 -32.39 39.37 -31.89
N LYS A 230 -33.39 40.14 -32.37
CA LYS A 230 -34.19 41.05 -31.54
C LYS A 230 -35.07 40.34 -30.50
N TYR A 231 -35.43 39.07 -30.71
CA TYR A 231 -36.30 38.29 -29.82
C TYR A 231 -35.54 37.22 -29.03
N GLY A 232 -34.21 37.18 -29.15
CA GLY A 232 -33.34 36.17 -28.57
C GLY A 232 -33.19 34.92 -29.46
N PRO A 233 -32.19 34.07 -29.20
CA PRO A 233 -31.98 32.84 -29.97
C PRO A 233 -33.20 31.93 -29.87
N SER A 234 -33.65 31.34 -30.99
CA SER A 234 -34.66 30.26 -30.96
C SER A 234 -34.09 28.95 -30.38
N ASN A 235 -32.76 28.78 -30.43
CA ASN A 235 -32.08 27.53 -30.10
C ASN A 235 -31.39 27.60 -28.72
N GLN A 236 -32.01 28.26 -27.74
CA GLN A 236 -31.39 28.54 -26.42
C GLN A 236 -30.87 27.28 -25.72
N LYS A 237 -31.63 26.18 -25.76
CA LYS A 237 -31.23 24.91 -25.16
C LYS A 237 -29.95 24.36 -25.81
N GLN A 238 -29.88 24.40 -27.14
CA GLN A 238 -28.71 23.91 -27.89
C GLN A 238 -27.46 24.77 -27.57
N LEU A 239 -27.61 26.08 -27.50
CA LEU A 239 -26.50 26.99 -27.16
C LEU A 239 -26.06 26.84 -25.70
N HIS A 240 -27.00 26.68 -24.77
CA HIS A 240 -26.69 26.35 -23.38
C HIS A 240 -25.90 25.03 -23.31
N ASP A 241 -26.36 24.00 -24.02
CA ASP A 241 -25.67 22.72 -24.08
C ASP A 241 -24.27 22.83 -24.71
N ALA A 242 -24.07 23.77 -25.65
CA ALA A 242 -22.76 24.08 -26.24
C ALA A 242 -21.77 24.64 -25.21
N CYS A 243 -22.23 25.32 -24.16
CA CYS A 243 -21.36 25.80 -23.10
C CYS A 243 -20.64 24.65 -22.37
N PHE A 244 -21.31 23.50 -22.20
CA PHE A 244 -20.67 22.32 -21.61
C PHE A 244 -19.55 21.79 -22.50
N VAL A 245 -19.74 21.79 -23.83
CA VAL A 245 -18.67 21.40 -24.77
C VAL A 245 -17.50 22.38 -24.66
N VAL A 246 -17.78 23.69 -24.64
CA VAL A 246 -16.74 24.74 -24.53
C VAL A 246 -15.92 24.61 -23.25
N ASN A 247 -16.52 24.18 -22.14
CA ASN A 247 -15.80 23.94 -20.88
C ASN A 247 -14.81 22.75 -20.97
N THR A 248 -15.09 21.77 -21.83
CA THR A 248 -14.21 20.61 -22.08
C THR A 248 -13.14 20.90 -23.14
N LEU A 249 -13.34 21.92 -23.98
CA LEU A 249 -12.41 22.34 -25.01
C LEU A 249 -11.28 23.23 -24.46
N ASP A 250 -10.35 23.62 -25.34
CA ASP A 250 -9.26 24.54 -24.99
C ASP A 250 -9.85 25.88 -24.46
N PRO A 251 -9.37 26.39 -23.31
CA PRO A 251 -9.77 27.68 -22.76
C PRO A 251 -9.65 28.87 -23.72
N LYS A 252 -8.84 28.76 -24.79
CA LYS A 252 -8.79 29.73 -25.88
C LYS A 252 -10.14 29.90 -26.57
N ILE A 253 -10.86 28.82 -26.86
CA ILE A 253 -12.16 28.87 -27.56
C ILE A 253 -13.18 29.62 -26.69
N LYS A 254 -13.20 29.35 -25.39
CA LYS A 254 -14.02 30.10 -24.43
C LYS A 254 -13.70 31.59 -24.45
N ARG A 255 -12.41 31.96 -24.44
CA ARG A 255 -11.97 33.37 -24.51
C ARG A 255 -12.36 34.05 -25.81
N ASP A 256 -12.22 33.37 -26.94
CA ASP A 256 -12.55 33.92 -28.26
C ASP A 256 -14.07 34.15 -28.38
N LEU A 257 -14.89 33.18 -27.95
CA LEU A 257 -16.35 33.28 -27.91
C LEU A 257 -16.81 34.44 -27.02
N LEU A 258 -16.34 34.48 -25.78
CA LEU A 258 -16.72 35.52 -24.82
C LEU A 258 -16.21 36.90 -25.24
N GLY A 259 -15.01 36.99 -25.79
CA GLY A 259 -14.44 38.23 -26.30
C GLY A 259 -15.26 38.80 -27.47
N TRP A 260 -15.74 37.94 -28.37
CA TRP A 260 -16.68 38.35 -29.41
C TRP A 260 -18.02 38.80 -28.82
N PHE A 261 -18.60 38.02 -27.91
CA PHE A 261 -19.92 38.31 -27.34
C PHE A 261 -19.94 39.62 -26.54
N VAL A 262 -18.91 39.86 -25.72
CA VAL A 262 -18.77 41.11 -24.96
C VAL A 262 -18.65 42.32 -25.89
N LYS A 263 -17.89 42.20 -26.99
CA LYS A 263 -17.82 43.27 -28.00
C LYS A 263 -19.16 43.52 -28.68
N LEU A 264 -19.93 42.48 -28.94
CA LEU A 264 -21.28 42.61 -29.49
C LEU A 264 -22.19 43.38 -28.52
N GLN A 265 -22.18 43.05 -27.22
CA GLN A 265 -22.96 43.77 -26.20
C GLN A 265 -22.57 45.25 -26.07
N LEU A 266 -21.29 45.58 -26.26
CA LEU A 266 -20.78 46.95 -26.17
C LEU A 266 -20.80 47.72 -27.51
N SER A 267 -21.28 47.12 -28.60
CA SER A 267 -21.29 47.75 -29.93
C SER A 267 -22.12 49.04 -29.94
N GLU A 268 -23.30 49.04 -29.32
CA GLU A 268 -24.15 50.23 -29.18
C GLU A 268 -23.47 51.31 -28.33
N TYR A 269 -22.79 50.92 -27.25
CA TYR A 269 -22.06 51.85 -26.38
C TYR A 269 -20.99 52.63 -27.13
N VAL A 270 -20.21 51.94 -27.98
CA VAL A 270 -19.13 52.55 -28.75
C VAL A 270 -19.69 53.62 -29.71
N VAL A 271 -20.86 53.40 -30.29
CA VAL A 271 -21.51 54.37 -31.19
C VAL A 271 -22.12 55.54 -30.40
N LEU A 272 -22.88 55.26 -29.34
CA LEU A 272 -23.56 56.29 -28.54
C LEU A 272 -22.63 57.27 -27.86
N PHE A 273 -21.41 56.82 -27.51
CA PHE A 273 -20.43 57.61 -26.79
C PHE A 273 -19.12 57.80 -27.56
N ALA A 274 -19.20 57.77 -28.90
CA ALA A 274 -18.12 58.13 -29.80
C ALA A 274 -17.71 59.61 -29.64
N GLU A 275 -16.49 59.96 -30.05
CA GLU A 275 -15.88 61.28 -29.77
C GLU A 275 -16.68 62.49 -30.30
N ASP A 276 -17.48 62.27 -31.35
CA ASP A 276 -18.33 63.25 -32.02
C ASP A 276 -19.70 63.45 -31.35
N GLN A 277 -20.08 62.57 -30.43
CA GLN A 277 -21.38 62.61 -29.77
C GLN A 277 -21.37 63.55 -28.55
N ASP A 278 -22.44 64.33 -28.39
CA ASP A 278 -22.62 65.27 -27.27
C ASP A 278 -22.73 64.60 -25.90
N ALA A 279 -23.03 63.30 -25.86
CA ALA A 279 -23.11 62.51 -24.64
C ALA A 279 -21.73 62.04 -24.13
N SER A 280 -20.67 62.27 -24.90
CA SER A 280 -19.36 61.67 -24.67
C SER A 280 -18.45 62.45 -23.73
N TRP A 281 -18.76 63.74 -23.51
CA TRP A 281 -17.97 64.61 -22.65
C TRP A 281 -18.18 64.33 -21.15
N LEU A 282 -17.23 64.78 -20.33
CA LEU A 282 -17.17 64.49 -18.89
C LEU A 282 -18.38 65.02 -18.10
N ASP A 283 -19.06 66.05 -18.60
CA ASP A 283 -20.24 66.65 -17.98
C ASP A 283 -21.42 65.67 -17.87
N LYS A 284 -21.43 64.64 -18.73
CA LYS A 284 -22.45 63.59 -18.83
C LYS A 284 -21.90 62.20 -18.53
N ILE A 285 -20.83 62.09 -17.75
CA ILE A 285 -20.22 60.80 -17.39
C ILE A 285 -21.20 59.85 -16.68
N ASP A 286 -22.19 60.40 -15.97
CA ASP A 286 -23.29 59.67 -15.34
C ASP A 286 -24.14 58.88 -16.36
N ARG A 287 -24.29 59.39 -17.60
CA ARG A 287 -25.00 58.68 -18.68
C ARG A 287 -24.30 57.38 -19.06
N ARG A 288 -22.95 57.34 -19.06
CA ARG A 288 -22.17 56.12 -19.32
C ARG A 288 -22.46 55.07 -18.25
N TYR A 289 -22.45 55.47 -16.98
CA TYR A 289 -22.75 54.58 -15.85
C TYR A 289 -24.22 54.14 -15.79
N ALA A 290 -25.15 55.01 -16.18
CA ALA A 290 -26.56 54.65 -16.31
C ALA A 290 -26.80 53.67 -17.46
N TRP A 291 -26.08 53.82 -18.57
CA TRP A 291 -26.15 52.93 -19.72
C TRP A 291 -25.71 51.51 -19.35
N ILE A 292 -24.53 51.34 -18.76
CA ILE A 292 -24.01 50.00 -18.42
C ILE A 292 -24.89 49.29 -17.37
N LYS A 293 -25.46 50.04 -16.41
CA LYS A 293 -26.41 49.45 -15.45
C LYS A 293 -27.64 48.87 -16.15
N ARG A 294 -28.20 49.57 -17.14
CA ARG A 294 -29.33 49.08 -17.95
C ARG A 294 -28.90 47.90 -18.81
N ALA A 295 -27.77 48.00 -19.50
CA ALA A 295 -27.25 46.93 -20.35
C ALA A 295 -27.00 45.63 -19.57
N LEU A 296 -26.48 45.70 -18.34
CA LEU A 296 -26.28 44.51 -17.50
C LEU A 296 -27.60 43.87 -17.06
N VAL A 297 -28.61 44.67 -16.71
CA VAL A 297 -29.95 44.15 -16.38
C VAL A 297 -30.59 43.52 -17.61
N ASP A 298 -30.55 44.19 -18.76
CA ASP A 298 -31.08 43.68 -20.02
C ASP A 298 -30.38 42.36 -20.44
N PHE A 299 -29.07 42.26 -20.19
CA PHE A 299 -28.30 41.04 -20.42
C PHE A 299 -28.74 39.91 -19.49
N GLU A 300 -28.82 40.15 -18.18
CA GLU A 300 -29.21 39.14 -17.19
C GLU A 300 -30.63 38.62 -17.45
N GLU A 301 -31.57 39.49 -17.82
CA GLU A 301 -32.94 39.11 -18.14
C GLU A 301 -33.06 38.28 -19.43
N LYS A 302 -32.27 38.61 -20.47
CA LYS A 302 -32.39 37.97 -21.79
C LYS A 302 -31.51 36.74 -21.96
N PHE A 303 -30.34 36.74 -21.34
CA PHE A 303 -29.26 35.78 -21.61
C PHE A 303 -28.64 35.19 -20.35
N GLY A 304 -29.09 35.57 -19.15
CA GLY A 304 -28.52 35.06 -17.89
C GLY A 304 -28.61 33.54 -17.75
N HIS A 305 -29.66 32.92 -18.28
CA HIS A 305 -29.84 31.45 -18.29
C HIS A 305 -29.09 30.73 -19.40
N LEU A 306 -28.54 31.45 -20.37
CA LEU A 306 -27.84 30.88 -21.52
C LEU A 306 -26.43 30.43 -21.15
N PHE A 307 -25.76 31.20 -20.29
CA PHE A 307 -24.38 30.97 -19.90
C PHE A 307 -24.30 30.36 -18.49
N PRO A 308 -23.35 29.45 -18.25
CA PRO A 308 -23.07 28.97 -16.91
C PRO A 308 -22.70 30.12 -15.95
N PRO A 309 -23.20 30.14 -14.70
CA PRO A 309 -22.93 31.22 -13.75
C PRO A 309 -21.43 31.43 -13.46
N ASP A 310 -20.64 30.37 -13.48
CA ASP A 310 -19.19 30.38 -13.26
C ASP A 310 -18.41 31.12 -14.35
N TRP A 311 -19.04 31.43 -15.49
CA TRP A 311 -18.41 32.21 -16.54
C TRP A 311 -18.38 33.71 -16.24
N GLU A 312 -19.20 34.19 -15.30
CA GLU A 312 -19.23 35.59 -14.83
C GLU A 312 -19.29 36.60 -15.99
N VAL A 313 -20.16 36.34 -16.97
CA VAL A 313 -20.27 37.13 -18.21
C VAL A 313 -20.63 38.59 -17.94
N SER A 314 -21.51 38.85 -16.96
CA SER A 314 -21.83 40.21 -16.50
C SER A 314 -20.59 40.97 -16.03
N GLU A 315 -19.67 40.30 -15.32
CA GLU A 315 -18.43 40.91 -14.86
C GLU A 315 -17.52 41.24 -16.06
N MET A 316 -17.36 40.32 -17.01
CA MET A 316 -16.56 40.55 -18.22
C MET A 316 -17.07 41.72 -19.07
N ILE A 317 -18.39 41.87 -19.23
CA ILE A 317 -18.99 43.02 -19.91
C ILE A 317 -18.61 44.32 -19.18
N CYS A 318 -18.68 44.32 -17.85
CA CYS A 318 -18.35 45.46 -17.02
C CYS A 318 -16.86 45.85 -17.10
N VAL A 319 -15.97 44.85 -17.10
CA VAL A 319 -14.52 45.02 -17.26
C VAL A 319 -14.21 45.70 -18.60
N GLU A 320 -14.76 45.18 -19.69
CA GLU A 320 -14.50 45.70 -21.03
C GLU A 320 -15.13 47.08 -21.23
N PHE A 321 -16.30 47.34 -20.64
CA PHE A 321 -16.87 48.68 -20.56
C PHE A 321 -15.92 49.66 -19.87
N CYS A 322 -15.31 49.28 -18.75
CA CYS A 322 -14.35 50.13 -18.05
C CYS A 322 -13.10 50.41 -18.89
N HIS A 323 -12.59 49.40 -19.60
CA HIS A 323 -11.47 49.56 -20.53
C HIS A 323 -11.78 50.53 -21.68
N ASN A 324 -12.93 50.35 -22.33
CA ASN A 324 -13.39 51.22 -23.41
C ASN A 324 -13.60 52.65 -22.90
N THR A 325 -14.27 52.81 -21.76
CA THR A 325 -14.50 54.11 -21.13
C THR A 325 -13.20 54.83 -20.80
N ARG A 326 -12.24 54.15 -20.19
CA ARG A 326 -10.91 54.71 -19.89
C ARG A 326 -10.21 55.18 -21.16
N LYS A 327 -10.22 54.35 -22.21
CA LYS A 327 -9.56 54.65 -23.49
C LYS A 327 -10.19 55.86 -24.17
N GLU A 328 -11.52 55.88 -24.29
CA GLU A 328 -12.23 56.97 -24.97
C GLU A 328 -12.19 58.28 -24.18
N LEU A 329 -12.36 58.24 -22.85
CA LEU A 329 -12.22 59.45 -22.02
C LEU A 329 -10.80 60.01 -22.10
N SER A 330 -9.77 59.16 -22.09
CA SER A 330 -8.37 59.62 -22.23
C SER A 330 -8.15 60.40 -23.53
N LYS A 331 -8.69 59.92 -24.66
CA LYS A 331 -8.59 60.61 -25.95
C LYS A 331 -9.35 61.94 -25.96
N ILE A 332 -10.60 61.92 -25.51
CA ILE A 332 -11.49 63.08 -25.51
C ILE A 332 -10.93 64.19 -24.60
N MET A 333 -10.45 63.83 -23.41
CA MET A 333 -9.82 64.75 -22.47
C MET A 333 -8.51 65.34 -23.00
N LEU A 334 -7.72 64.56 -23.75
CA LEU A 334 -6.50 65.07 -24.37
C LEU A 334 -6.83 66.13 -25.44
N LYS A 335 -7.86 65.89 -26.27
CA LYS A 335 -8.28 66.79 -27.35
C LYS A 335 -8.90 68.10 -26.82
N ARG A 336 -9.74 68.01 -25.79
CA ARG A 336 -10.44 69.16 -25.19
C ARG A 336 -9.83 69.61 -23.87
N ARG A 337 -8.50 69.50 -23.74
CA ARG A 337 -7.78 69.80 -22.49
C ARG A 337 -8.06 71.20 -21.92
N HIS A 338 -8.31 72.17 -22.79
CA HIS A 338 -8.59 73.56 -22.43
C HIS A 338 -10.00 73.79 -21.87
N GLU A 339 -10.93 72.86 -22.11
CA GLU A 339 -12.31 72.89 -21.58
C GLU A 339 -12.42 72.23 -20.20
N ILE A 340 -11.31 71.71 -19.65
CA ILE A 340 -11.29 71.01 -18.36
C ILE A 340 -11.10 72.01 -17.23
N ASP A 341 -12.08 72.11 -16.34
CA ASP A 341 -12.00 72.87 -15.09
C ASP A 341 -12.08 71.97 -13.84
N VAL A 342 -11.75 72.54 -12.69
CA VAL A 342 -11.69 71.80 -11.41
C VAL A 342 -13.07 71.28 -11.01
N LYS A 343 -14.15 72.03 -11.29
CA LYS A 343 -15.52 71.64 -10.92
C LYS A 343 -15.98 70.43 -11.73
N LEU A 344 -15.71 70.41 -13.03
CA LEU A 344 -16.00 69.29 -13.92
C LEU A 344 -15.24 68.02 -13.51
N LEU A 345 -13.96 68.16 -13.16
CA LEU A 345 -13.16 67.03 -12.67
C LEU A 345 -13.67 66.49 -11.34
N LEU A 346 -13.99 67.36 -10.38
CA LEU A 346 -14.53 66.93 -9.08
C LEU A 346 -15.88 66.22 -9.24
N PHE A 347 -16.76 66.76 -10.10
CA PHE A 347 -18.00 66.11 -10.47
C PHE A 347 -17.76 64.72 -11.08
N ALA A 348 -16.86 64.62 -12.06
CA ALA A 348 -16.58 63.36 -12.74
C ALA A 348 -16.02 62.31 -11.77
N ILE A 349 -14.99 62.66 -10.97
CA ILE A 349 -14.38 61.77 -9.98
C ILE A 349 -15.41 61.29 -8.96
N GLN A 350 -16.26 62.18 -8.45
CA GLN A 350 -17.30 61.79 -7.49
C GLN A 350 -18.29 60.78 -8.11
N ARG A 351 -18.72 61.00 -9.36
CA ARG A 351 -19.61 60.06 -10.06
C ARG A 351 -18.93 58.73 -10.35
N THR A 352 -17.67 58.74 -10.75
CA THR A 352 -16.85 57.54 -10.98
C THR A 352 -16.66 56.74 -9.70
N GLY A 353 -16.28 57.37 -8.58
CA GLY A 353 -16.08 56.68 -7.30
C GLY A 353 -17.35 56.03 -6.76
N ASN A 354 -18.52 56.66 -6.95
CA ASN A 354 -19.81 56.06 -6.60
C ASN A 354 -20.10 54.80 -7.44
N PHE A 355 -19.77 54.83 -8.73
CA PHE A 355 -19.93 53.71 -9.64
C PHE A 355 -18.95 52.56 -9.32
N GLU A 356 -17.68 52.87 -9.05
CA GLU A 356 -16.67 51.91 -8.63
C GLU A 356 -17.09 51.17 -7.36
N THR A 357 -17.60 51.91 -6.37
CA THR A 357 -18.12 51.32 -5.11
C THR A 357 -19.29 50.36 -5.38
N LEU A 358 -20.15 50.65 -6.36
CA LEU A 358 -21.27 49.78 -6.72
C LEU A 358 -20.78 48.49 -7.38
N ILE A 359 -19.84 48.58 -8.32
CA ILE A 359 -19.26 47.42 -9.00
C ILE A 359 -18.48 46.54 -8.03
N ALA A 360 -17.66 47.15 -7.16
CA ALA A 360 -16.87 46.43 -6.17
C ALA A 360 -17.72 45.63 -5.17
N LYS A 361 -18.98 46.07 -4.93
CA LYS A 361 -19.94 45.30 -4.13
C LYS A 361 -20.66 44.20 -4.92
N ARG A 362 -20.81 44.37 -6.23
CA ARG A 362 -21.57 43.46 -7.10
C ARG A 362 -20.73 42.30 -7.60
N PHE A 363 -19.45 42.51 -7.87
CA PHE A 363 -18.58 41.52 -8.52
C PHE A 363 -17.40 41.10 -7.63
N THR A 364 -16.94 39.88 -7.83
CA THR A 364 -15.93 39.21 -7.00
C THR A 364 -14.50 39.50 -7.43
N GLY A 365 -14.27 39.99 -8.65
CA GLY A 365 -12.95 40.29 -9.22
C GLY A 365 -12.28 39.09 -9.90
N VAL A 366 -12.98 37.97 -10.09
CA VAL A 366 -12.40 36.72 -10.62
C VAL A 366 -11.94 36.87 -12.07
N THR A 367 -12.67 37.65 -12.89
CA THR A 367 -12.31 37.87 -14.29
C THR A 367 -11.13 38.82 -14.51
N MET A 368 -10.74 39.60 -13.48
CA MET A 368 -9.60 40.52 -13.53
C MET A 368 -8.28 39.83 -13.16
N GLN A 369 -8.33 38.73 -12.40
CA GLN A 369 -7.16 37.94 -12.06
C GLN A 369 -6.83 37.05 -13.25
N LYS A 370 -5.77 37.38 -14.01
CA LYS A 370 -5.11 36.42 -14.90
C LYS A 370 -4.76 35.19 -14.06
N GLN A 371 -5.56 34.12 -14.14
CA GLN A 371 -5.24 32.86 -13.47
C GLN A 371 -3.88 32.37 -14.02
N PRO A 372 -2.85 32.14 -13.17
CA PRO A 372 -1.88 31.11 -13.48
C PRO A 372 -2.62 29.75 -13.49
N PRO A 373 -2.15 28.75 -14.24
CA PRO A 373 -2.83 27.47 -14.33
C PRO A 373 -2.93 26.85 -12.93
N VAL A 374 -4.15 26.80 -12.38
CA VAL A 374 -4.42 26.09 -11.15
C VAL A 374 -4.54 24.62 -11.54
N ASN A 375 -3.55 23.82 -11.13
CA ASN A 375 -3.66 22.36 -11.12
C ASN A 375 -4.99 21.98 -10.44
N PRO A 376 -5.76 21.02 -10.99
CA PRO A 376 -7.00 20.59 -10.36
C PRO A 376 -6.68 20.00 -8.98
N THR A 377 -7.11 20.70 -7.93
CA THR A 377 -7.17 20.15 -6.58
C THR A 377 -8.15 18.95 -6.63
N PRO A 378 -7.79 17.78 -6.08
CA PRO A 378 -8.64 16.61 -6.17
C PRO A 378 -9.94 16.86 -5.40
N VAL A 379 -11.06 16.91 -6.13
CA VAL A 379 -12.38 16.80 -5.53
C VAL A 379 -12.50 15.37 -5.00
N LEU A 380 -12.72 15.23 -3.70
CA LEU A 380 -13.07 13.95 -3.07
C LEU A 380 -14.23 13.30 -3.83
N PRO A 381 -14.17 11.98 -4.10
CA PRO A 381 -15.23 11.31 -4.85
C PRO A 381 -16.54 11.36 -4.06
N SER A 382 -17.50 12.14 -4.56
CA SER A 382 -18.91 11.95 -4.26
C SER A 382 -19.35 10.60 -4.83
N GLN A 383 -20.16 9.90 -4.02
CA GLN A 383 -20.64 8.56 -4.29
C GLN A 383 -21.34 8.46 -5.66
N PRO A 384 -21.21 7.32 -6.37
CA PRO A 384 -21.90 7.16 -7.64
C PRO A 384 -23.42 7.09 -7.42
N VAL A 385 -24.12 8.09 -7.95
CA VAL A 385 -25.57 8.04 -8.18
C VAL A 385 -25.82 6.98 -9.25
N GLN A 386 -26.43 5.86 -8.85
CA GLN A 386 -26.91 4.83 -9.77
C GLN A 386 -28.06 5.42 -10.60
N SER A 387 -27.78 5.78 -11.85
CA SER A 387 -28.82 5.99 -12.86
C SER A 387 -29.20 4.61 -13.42
N GLN A 388 -30.39 4.15 -13.09
CA GLN A 388 -31.00 2.97 -13.68
C GLN A 388 -31.25 3.22 -15.18
N ILE A 389 -30.49 2.55 -16.03
CA ILE A 389 -30.92 2.24 -17.40
C ILE A 389 -31.29 0.76 -17.38
N GLN A 390 -32.60 0.49 -17.47
CA GLN A 390 -33.14 -0.85 -17.66
C GLN A 390 -32.64 -1.40 -19.01
N ILE A 391 -31.74 -2.37 -18.95
CA ILE A 391 -31.63 -3.40 -19.99
C ILE A 391 -31.91 -4.73 -19.29
N THR A 392 -33.14 -5.20 -19.51
CA THR A 392 -33.60 -6.51 -19.10
C THR A 392 -32.86 -7.61 -19.84
N HIS A 393 -32.53 -8.68 -19.10
CA HIS A 393 -32.14 -10.01 -19.55
C HIS A 393 -30.76 -10.16 -20.23
N LEU A 394 -29.77 -10.62 -19.46
CA LEU A 394 -29.15 -11.95 -19.64
C LEU A 394 -28.01 -12.19 -18.62
N ASN A 395 -28.28 -13.16 -17.74
CA ASN A 395 -27.34 -14.14 -17.17
C ASN A 395 -26.23 -13.73 -16.18
N SER A 396 -26.31 -14.43 -15.04
CA SER A 396 -25.24 -15.03 -14.25
C SER A 396 -24.42 -14.17 -13.28
N LEU A 397 -24.68 -14.42 -11.99
CA LEU A 397 -23.72 -14.51 -10.88
C LEU A 397 -22.27 -14.71 -11.37
N PRO A 398 -21.30 -13.82 -11.05
CA PRO A 398 -20.65 -13.87 -9.73
C PRO A 398 -19.99 -12.54 -9.27
N LEU A 399 -20.73 -11.66 -8.57
CA LEU A 399 -20.14 -10.49 -7.88
C LEU A 399 -20.14 -10.61 -6.35
N ILE A 400 -20.81 -11.63 -5.81
CA ILE A 400 -20.88 -11.89 -4.36
C ILE A 400 -19.71 -12.77 -3.87
N LEU A 401 -19.03 -13.50 -4.77
CA LEU A 401 -17.86 -14.33 -4.41
C LEU A 401 -16.53 -13.55 -4.38
N LEU A 402 -16.38 -12.49 -5.18
CA LEU A 402 -15.13 -11.71 -5.23
C LEU A 402 -14.94 -10.79 -4.00
N ASN A 403 -16.04 -10.29 -3.41
CA ASN A 403 -15.97 -9.51 -2.17
C ASN A 403 -15.80 -10.37 -0.90
N ARG A 404 -16.10 -11.68 -0.97
CA ARG A 404 -15.78 -12.62 0.11
C ARG A 404 -14.30 -13.06 0.11
N GLN A 405 -13.64 -13.13 -1.05
CA GLN A 405 -12.22 -13.48 -1.12
C GLN A 405 -11.27 -12.36 -0.65
N ARG A 406 -11.61 -11.08 -0.84
CA ARG A 406 -10.76 -9.96 -0.37
C ARG A 406 -10.72 -9.82 1.16
N ARG A 407 -11.81 -10.15 1.86
CA ARG A 407 -11.80 -10.16 3.34
C ARG A 407 -11.12 -11.39 3.95
N ALA A 408 -11.07 -12.52 3.23
CA ALA A 408 -10.41 -13.74 3.73
C ALA A 408 -8.88 -13.67 3.74
N LYS A 409 -8.26 -12.94 2.79
CA LYS A 409 -6.79 -12.81 2.72
C LYS A 409 -6.17 -11.99 3.86
N SER A 410 -6.90 -11.01 4.40
CA SER A 410 -6.45 -10.21 5.55
C SER A 410 -6.58 -10.99 6.88
N ILE A 411 -7.66 -11.75 7.06
CA ILE A 411 -7.91 -12.50 8.29
C ILE A 411 -7.00 -13.72 8.42
N LEU A 412 -6.63 -14.37 7.31
CA LEU A 412 -5.73 -15.53 7.33
C LEU A 412 -4.27 -15.13 7.58
N THR A 413 -3.80 -14.02 6.99
CA THR A 413 -2.44 -13.49 7.23
C THR A 413 -2.29 -12.97 8.66
N GLN A 414 -3.32 -12.34 9.22
CA GLN A 414 -3.30 -11.84 10.60
C GLN A 414 -3.37 -12.99 11.63
N ARG A 415 -4.12 -14.06 11.37
CA ARG A 415 -4.18 -15.24 12.25
C ARG A 415 -2.91 -16.10 12.22
N VAL A 416 -2.23 -16.19 11.07
CA VAL A 416 -0.95 -16.90 10.95
C VAL A 416 0.16 -16.11 11.66
N LEU A 417 0.24 -14.79 11.47
CA LEU A 417 1.20 -13.96 12.21
C LEU A 417 0.96 -14.02 13.72
N GLN A 418 -0.29 -13.99 14.17
CA GLN A 418 -0.62 -14.02 15.60
C GLN A 418 -0.31 -15.37 16.25
N LYS A 419 -0.46 -16.49 15.53
CA LYS A 419 -0.05 -17.83 16.00
C LYS A 419 1.47 -18.02 15.99
N CYS A 420 2.18 -17.48 15.00
CA CYS A 420 3.65 -17.47 14.99
C CYS A 420 4.23 -16.61 16.12
N LEU A 421 3.60 -15.47 16.43
CA LEU A 421 4.02 -14.59 17.52
C LEU A 421 3.79 -15.23 18.90
N LEU A 422 2.68 -15.95 19.09
CA LEU A 422 2.39 -16.73 20.31
C LEU A 422 3.36 -17.91 20.48
N LEU A 423 3.67 -18.66 19.42
CA LEU A 423 4.67 -19.73 19.48
C LEU A 423 6.08 -19.22 19.79
N LEU A 424 6.46 -18.06 19.25
CA LEU A 424 7.76 -17.42 19.54
C LEU A 424 7.84 -16.89 20.99
N LEU A 425 6.72 -16.46 21.57
CA LEU A 425 6.64 -16.03 22.96
C LEU A 425 6.66 -17.21 23.95
N GLU A 426 6.13 -18.38 23.57
CA GLU A 426 6.17 -19.60 24.40
C GLU A 426 7.54 -20.30 24.38
N LEU A 427 8.32 -20.17 23.30
CA LEU A 427 9.61 -20.84 23.15
C LEU A 427 10.81 -20.09 23.78
N PHE A 428 10.71 -18.79 24.07
CA PHE A 428 11.83 -17.99 24.58
C PHE A 428 11.40 -16.86 25.55
N PRO A 429 11.10 -17.15 26.83
CA PRO A 429 10.65 -16.13 27.79
C PRO A 429 11.74 -15.13 28.22
N ASN A 430 13.03 -15.40 27.95
CA ASN A 430 14.14 -14.58 28.44
C ASN A 430 14.77 -13.63 27.39
N VAL A 431 14.18 -13.47 26.20
CA VAL A 431 14.73 -12.61 25.12
C VAL A 431 13.94 -11.29 24.97
N LEU A 432 13.44 -10.74 26.08
CA LEU A 432 12.70 -9.47 26.09
C LEU A 432 13.59 -8.22 26.19
N SER A 433 14.91 -8.36 26.44
CA SER A 433 15.81 -7.19 26.58
C SER A 433 16.50 -6.74 25.30
N LEU A 434 16.51 -7.56 24.24
CA LEU A 434 17.22 -7.28 22.97
C LEU A 434 16.29 -6.95 21.78
N THR A 435 14.97 -7.08 21.94
CA THR A 435 14.00 -6.98 20.83
C THR A 435 13.43 -5.58 20.60
N SER A 436 13.53 -4.66 21.57
CA SER A 436 12.99 -3.30 21.42
C SER A 436 13.70 -2.50 20.32
N THR A 437 15.03 -2.61 20.23
CA THR A 437 15.84 -1.94 19.21
C THR A 437 15.75 -2.58 17.82
N PHE A 438 15.53 -3.90 17.73
CA PHE A 438 15.40 -4.60 16.45
C PHE A 438 14.02 -4.42 15.82
N ILE A 439 12.96 -4.38 16.63
CA ILE A 439 11.58 -4.16 16.17
C ILE A 439 11.38 -2.71 15.70
N LEU A 440 12.00 -1.72 16.35
CA LEU A 440 11.97 -0.32 15.90
C LEU A 440 12.72 -0.12 14.57
N ARG A 441 13.81 -0.86 14.34
CA ARG A 441 14.60 -0.81 13.10
C ARG A 441 13.91 -1.53 11.93
N ALA A 442 13.32 -2.70 12.17
CA ALA A 442 12.52 -3.40 11.16
C ALA A 442 11.25 -2.62 10.77
N ARG A 443 10.63 -1.93 11.73
CA ARG A 443 9.43 -1.11 11.48
C ARG A 443 9.73 0.17 10.68
N THR A 444 10.94 0.70 10.76
CA THR A 444 11.39 1.85 9.95
C THR A 444 11.80 1.44 8.53
N GLU A 445 12.49 0.31 8.37
CA GLU A 445 12.89 -0.21 7.06
C GLU A 445 11.69 -0.70 6.22
N ILE A 446 10.70 -1.35 6.85
CA ILE A 446 9.47 -1.79 6.17
C ILE A 446 8.62 -0.58 5.73
N TRP A 447 8.60 0.50 6.52
CA TRP A 447 7.87 1.72 6.17
C TRP A 447 8.56 2.51 5.05
N GLN A 448 9.90 2.55 5.05
CA GLN A 448 10.67 3.12 3.94
C GLN A 448 10.50 2.30 2.64
N SER A 449 10.49 0.97 2.72
CA SER A 449 10.29 0.10 1.54
C SER A 449 8.87 0.17 0.96
N LEU A 450 7.87 0.53 1.76
CA LEU A 450 6.48 0.73 1.30
C LEU A 450 6.27 2.14 0.72
N SER A 451 7.06 3.13 1.13
CA SER A 451 7.02 4.50 0.61
C SER A 451 7.65 4.64 -0.79
N THR A 452 8.56 3.74 -1.18
CA THR A 452 9.27 3.78 -2.48
C THR A 452 8.56 3.01 -3.61
N VAL A 453 7.36 2.47 -3.37
CA VAL A 453 6.59 1.67 -4.35
C VAL A 453 5.20 2.30 -4.64
N SER A 454 5.04 3.60 -4.38
CA SER A 454 4.03 4.45 -5.03
C SER A 454 4.75 5.40 -5.97
#